data_AF-A0AAN6K0T6-F1
#
_entry.id   AF-A0AAN6K0T6-F1
#
_cell.length_a   1.000
_cell.length_b   1.000
_cell.length_c   1.000
_cell.angle_alpha   90.00
_cell.angle_beta   90.00
_cell.angle_gamma   90.00
#
_symmetry.space_group_name_H-M   'P 1'
#
loop_
_entity.id
_entity.type
_entity.pdbx_description
1 polymer ?
#
loop_
_entity_poly.entity_id
_entity_poly.type
_entity_poly.pdbx_seq_one_letter_code
_entity_poly.pdbx_strand_id
1 'polypeptide(L)'
;MDKLLQDRLQDLSDLDLAILVSLISGQHCIFYSVPNLTKDVRDELHLSCSETFGLQTAVVECSETTVDEFSEAILVANDDDFGAVPEYRGSARSLGLPASLPSSLPHMPARVGSGINTLDDRRIADVVIATHLDLAGPSVQAQALELIRTKRIFTRTAMHTASKDFLFVVVASKPDARLSHHLNDMFGMSYFHEEEDGFPHVEGTVEKYATPVFTRDEIKDLHSQADETRLTAEVDAYLHNVAVFMRQSRYVKGGITATATRHLRAVAKALAPLHELDYVPPALVTLAVRKVYPHRLILATADTERTLQWGSNPVAVKEMLRGVTVEDVLEDVIGSVDTPLTFTTSVQLCFWTGEETVYDTAKQGQQYRQTNTATANRRREELFLVEA
;
A
#
# COMPACT_ATOMS: atom_id res chain seq x y z
N MET A 1 20.88 11.11 -2.84
CA MET A 1 20.74 9.87 -2.06
C MET A 1 22.13 9.24 -1.91
N ASP A 2 22.40 8.48 -0.86
CA ASP A 2 23.66 7.73 -0.73
C ASP A 2 23.65 6.53 -1.68
N LYS A 3 24.71 6.33 -2.46
CA LYS A 3 24.81 5.23 -3.45
C LYS A 3 24.53 3.85 -2.85
N LEU A 4 24.86 3.65 -1.58
CA LEU A 4 24.61 2.42 -0.83
C LEU A 4 23.12 2.15 -0.56
N LEU A 5 22.28 3.19 -0.51
CA LEU A 5 20.83 2.99 -0.43
C LEU A 5 20.28 2.53 -1.78
N GLN A 6 20.86 3.01 -2.88
CA GLN A 6 20.40 2.65 -4.21
C GLN A 6 20.75 1.22 -4.57
N ASP A 7 21.97 0.76 -4.26
CA ASP A 7 22.34 -0.65 -4.46
C ASP A 7 21.40 -1.57 -3.64
N ARG A 8 21.08 -1.18 -2.40
CA ARG A 8 20.10 -1.88 -1.56
C ARG A 8 18.69 -1.89 -2.15
N LEU A 9 18.26 -0.80 -2.78
CA LEU A 9 16.96 -0.71 -3.46
C LEU A 9 16.88 -1.61 -4.70
N GLN A 10 18.01 -1.82 -5.41
CA GLN A 10 18.03 -2.67 -6.60
C GLN A 10 17.91 -4.16 -6.26
N ASP A 11 18.35 -4.55 -5.07
CA ASP A 11 18.29 -5.93 -4.58
C ASP A 11 16.96 -6.27 -3.88
N LEU A 12 16.06 -5.29 -3.72
CA LEU A 12 14.77 -5.51 -3.07
C LEU A 12 13.79 -6.30 -3.94
N SER A 13 13.00 -7.15 -3.29
CA SER A 13 11.85 -7.78 -3.94
C SER A 13 10.73 -6.76 -4.23
N ASP A 14 9.85 -7.09 -5.17
CA ASP A 14 8.68 -6.27 -5.50
C ASP A 14 7.75 -6.04 -4.29
N LEU A 15 7.64 -7.04 -3.41
CA LEU A 15 6.87 -6.96 -2.16
C LEU A 15 7.49 -5.97 -1.17
N ASP A 16 8.81 -6.04 -0.99
CA ASP A 16 9.54 -5.10 -0.13
C ASP A 16 9.42 -3.67 -0.65
N LEU A 17 9.52 -3.51 -1.98
CA LEU A 17 9.40 -2.20 -2.61
C LEU A 17 7.99 -1.65 -2.48
N ALA A 18 6.96 -2.49 -2.58
CA ALA A 18 5.59 -2.09 -2.28
C ALA A 18 5.47 -1.58 -0.83
N ILE A 19 5.96 -2.33 0.15
CA ILE A 19 5.97 -1.91 1.57
C ILE A 19 6.73 -0.59 1.74
N LEU A 20 7.91 -0.45 1.12
CA LEU A 20 8.71 0.77 1.22
C LEU A 20 7.97 2.00 0.67
N VAL A 21 7.36 1.90 -0.52
CA VAL A 21 6.55 3.00 -1.09
C VAL A 21 5.38 3.34 -0.17
N SER A 22 4.83 2.35 0.53
CA SER A 22 3.74 2.52 1.50
C SER A 22 4.18 3.32 2.72
N LEU A 23 5.35 2.98 3.26
CA LEU A 23 5.97 3.65 4.39
C LEU A 23 6.37 5.10 4.03
N ILE A 24 6.94 5.31 2.85
CA ILE A 24 7.32 6.65 2.37
C ILE A 24 6.08 7.51 2.10
N SER A 25 5.03 6.95 1.50
CA SER A 25 3.80 7.68 1.19
C SER A 25 2.86 7.84 2.39
N GLY A 26 3.10 7.09 3.49
CA GLY A 26 2.22 7.02 4.65
C GLY A 26 0.83 6.46 4.34
N GLN A 27 0.71 5.64 3.29
CA GLN A 27 -0.56 5.06 2.85
C GLN A 27 -0.61 3.56 3.12
N HIS A 28 -1.81 3.03 3.33
CA HIS A 28 -2.07 1.60 3.59
C HIS A 28 -2.19 0.78 2.31
N CYS A 29 -1.96 -0.53 2.39
CA CYS A 29 -1.85 -1.38 1.19
C CYS A 29 -2.70 -2.63 1.22
N ILE A 30 -3.11 -3.06 0.03
CA ILE A 30 -3.81 -4.31 -0.19
C ILE A 30 -2.95 -5.18 -1.09
N PHE A 31 -2.71 -6.41 -0.68
CA PHE A 31 -2.05 -7.46 -1.43
C PHE A 31 -3.11 -8.48 -1.87
N TYR A 32 -3.09 -8.78 -3.16
CA TYR A 32 -3.88 -9.81 -3.79
C TYR A 32 -2.97 -10.95 -4.18
N SER A 33 -3.43 -12.17 -3.99
CA SER A 33 -2.69 -13.38 -4.37
C SER A 33 -3.66 -14.47 -4.79
N VAL A 34 -3.12 -15.49 -5.46
CA VAL A 34 -3.83 -16.74 -5.70
C VAL A 34 -4.11 -17.39 -4.33
N PRO A 35 -5.31 -17.96 -4.09
CA PRO A 35 -5.71 -18.46 -2.76
C PRO A 35 -4.73 -19.47 -2.14
N ASN A 36 -3.99 -20.21 -2.96
CA ASN A 36 -3.00 -21.19 -2.50
C ASN A 36 -1.75 -20.54 -1.88
N LEU A 37 -1.42 -19.31 -2.30
CA LEU A 37 -0.21 -18.58 -1.90
C LEU A 37 -0.46 -17.55 -0.78
N THR A 38 -1.71 -17.38 -0.34
CA THR A 38 -2.07 -16.37 0.69
C THR A 38 -1.29 -16.50 1.99
N LYS A 39 -0.93 -17.72 2.39
CA LYS A 39 -0.11 -17.98 3.59
C LYS A 39 1.36 -17.65 3.35
N ASP A 40 1.88 -17.99 2.19
CA ASP A 40 3.28 -17.73 1.82
C ASP A 40 3.51 -16.23 1.69
N VAL A 41 2.59 -15.50 1.04
CA VAL A 41 2.61 -14.02 0.97
C VAL A 41 2.54 -13.40 2.37
N ARG A 42 1.69 -13.92 3.26
CA ARG A 42 1.60 -13.43 4.64
C ARG A 42 2.92 -13.62 5.39
N ASP A 43 3.53 -14.79 5.27
CA ASP A 43 4.76 -15.13 5.96
C ASP A 43 5.94 -14.33 5.39
N GLU A 44 6.00 -14.16 4.07
CA GLU A 44 6.94 -13.28 3.37
C GLU A 44 6.83 -11.84 3.87
N LEU A 45 5.62 -11.26 3.88
CA LEU A 45 5.41 -9.88 4.36
C LEU A 45 5.80 -9.71 5.84
N HIS A 46 5.57 -10.74 6.65
CA HIS A 46 5.97 -10.75 8.04
C HIS A 46 7.50 -10.77 8.18
N LEU A 47 8.20 -11.60 7.39
CA LEU A 47 9.67 -11.64 7.36
C LEU A 47 10.22 -10.31 6.83
N SER A 48 9.77 -9.83 5.67
CA SER A 48 10.14 -8.53 5.11
C SER A 48 10.05 -7.39 6.12
N CYS A 49 8.95 -7.28 6.86
CA CYS A 49 8.78 -6.20 7.83
C CYS A 49 9.73 -6.30 9.04
N SER A 50 10.09 -7.51 9.46
CA SER A 50 10.97 -7.75 10.62
C SER A 50 12.46 -7.74 10.24
N GLU A 51 12.83 -8.40 9.14
CA GLU A 51 14.20 -8.55 8.64
C GLU A 51 14.65 -7.34 7.81
N THR A 52 13.83 -6.81 6.90
CA THR A 52 14.22 -5.71 6.01
C THR A 52 14.08 -4.33 6.66
N PHE A 53 13.00 -4.11 7.42
CA PHE A 53 12.63 -2.79 7.96
C PHE A 53 12.74 -2.66 9.49
N GLY A 54 12.94 -3.75 10.23
CA GLY A 54 13.02 -3.72 11.70
C GLY A 54 11.76 -3.17 12.38
N LEU A 55 10.58 -3.44 11.80
CA LEU A 55 9.29 -3.00 12.31
C LEU A 55 8.62 -4.11 13.11
N GLN A 56 7.91 -3.73 14.18
CA GLN A 56 7.09 -4.66 14.94
C GLN A 56 5.82 -4.96 14.16
N THR A 57 5.60 -6.24 13.85
CA THR A 57 4.47 -6.73 13.06
C THR A 57 3.48 -7.49 13.93
N ALA A 58 2.20 -7.31 13.67
CA ALA A 58 1.12 -8.14 14.22
C ALA A 58 0.35 -8.80 13.08
N VAL A 59 0.23 -10.12 13.12
CA VAL A 59 -0.49 -10.91 12.10
C VAL A 59 -1.86 -11.28 12.67
N VAL A 60 -2.92 -10.93 11.94
CA VAL A 60 -4.30 -11.20 12.33
C VAL A 60 -5.00 -11.96 11.21
N GLU A 61 -5.66 -13.07 11.55
CA GLU A 61 -6.50 -13.84 10.63
C GLU A 61 -7.96 -13.52 10.88
N CYS A 62 -8.64 -12.88 9.93
CA CYS A 62 -9.95 -12.27 10.17
C CYS A 62 -11.16 -13.13 9.75
N SER A 63 -10.99 -14.44 9.53
CA SER A 63 -12.03 -15.33 9.00
C SER A 63 -13.21 -15.56 9.97
N GLU A 64 -12.94 -15.80 11.26
CA GLU A 64 -13.96 -16.02 12.30
C GLU A 64 -13.77 -15.14 13.55
N THR A 65 -12.96 -14.08 13.45
CA THR A 65 -12.62 -13.24 14.62
C THR A 65 -13.77 -12.35 15.05
N THR A 66 -13.95 -12.27 16.37
CA THR A 66 -14.76 -11.22 17.00
C THR A 66 -14.01 -9.89 17.06
N VAL A 67 -14.74 -8.79 17.30
CA VAL A 67 -14.14 -7.44 17.42
C VAL A 67 -13.13 -7.38 18.58
N ASP A 68 -13.44 -8.04 19.69
CA ASP A 68 -12.55 -8.09 20.85
C ASP A 68 -11.27 -8.86 20.53
N GLU A 69 -11.37 -10.04 19.89
CA GLU A 69 -10.21 -10.82 19.47
C GLU A 69 -9.34 -10.06 18.46
N PHE A 70 -9.97 -9.36 17.51
CA PHE A 70 -9.26 -8.47 16.60
C PHE A 70 -8.51 -7.36 17.35
N SER A 71 -9.14 -6.76 18.36
CA SER A 71 -8.53 -5.67 19.12
C SER A 71 -7.35 -6.14 19.97
N GLU A 72 -7.41 -7.35 20.53
CA GLU A 72 -6.33 -7.95 21.32
C GLU A 72 -5.19 -8.45 20.42
N ALA A 73 -5.49 -8.98 19.22
CA ALA A 73 -4.49 -9.52 18.30
C ALA A 73 -3.56 -8.46 17.69
N ILE A 74 -3.96 -7.19 17.70
CA ILE A 74 -3.17 -6.06 17.16
C ILE A 74 -2.17 -5.51 18.18
N LEU A 75 -2.33 -5.87 19.46
CA LEU A 75 -1.54 -5.34 20.56
C LEU A 75 -0.28 -6.18 20.77
N VAL A 76 0.87 -5.51 20.80
CA VAL A 76 2.19 -6.09 21.07
C VAL A 76 2.71 -5.55 22.41
N ALA A 77 3.42 -6.39 23.16
CA ALA A 77 4.08 -5.97 24.39
C ALA A 77 5.22 -4.98 24.09
N ASN A 78 5.36 -3.95 24.91
CA ASN A 78 6.53 -3.08 24.85
C ASN A 78 7.76 -3.82 25.37
N ASP A 79 8.59 -4.35 24.47
CA ASP A 79 9.90 -4.93 24.83
C ASP A 79 10.99 -3.86 25.10
N ASP A 80 10.61 -2.58 25.20
CA ASP A 80 11.54 -1.48 25.52
C ASP A 80 12.04 -1.50 26.99
N ASP A 81 11.71 -2.52 27.78
CA ASP A 81 12.30 -2.73 29.12
C ASP A 81 13.67 -3.44 29.03
N PHE A 82 14.68 -2.71 28.57
CA PHE A 82 16.08 -3.03 28.89
C PHE A 82 16.29 -2.84 30.40
N GLY A 83 15.98 -3.85 31.22
CA GLY A 83 16.03 -3.62 32.67
C GLY A 83 15.88 -4.78 33.65
N ALA A 84 15.70 -6.04 33.26
CA ALA A 84 15.72 -7.16 34.22
C ALA A 84 16.78 -8.19 33.85
N VAL A 85 18.03 -7.90 34.22
CA VAL A 85 19.09 -8.90 34.28
C VAL A 85 18.57 -10.07 35.15
N PRO A 86 18.53 -11.32 34.64
CA PRO A 86 18.21 -12.45 35.48
C PRO A 86 19.37 -12.60 36.47
N GLU A 87 19.17 -12.25 37.74
CA GLU A 87 20.08 -12.65 38.80
C GLU A 87 20.08 -14.18 38.86
N TYR A 88 21.00 -14.76 38.11
CA TYR A 88 21.42 -16.14 38.24
C TYR A 88 21.97 -16.28 39.65
N ARG A 89 21.13 -16.72 40.60
CA ARG A 89 21.56 -17.15 41.94
C ARG A 89 22.43 -18.40 41.79
N GLY A 90 23.69 -18.16 41.43
CA GLY A 90 24.78 -19.10 41.56
C GLY A 90 24.92 -19.47 43.03
N SER A 91 24.62 -20.73 43.31
CA SER A 91 24.85 -21.42 44.57
C SER A 91 26.34 -21.34 44.93
N ALA A 92 26.71 -20.36 45.75
CA ALA A 92 28.00 -20.33 46.44
C ALA A 92 27.77 -20.75 47.89
N ARG A 93 28.14 -22.00 48.17
CA ARG A 93 28.34 -22.53 49.52
C ARG A 93 29.36 -21.65 50.24
N SER A 94 28.97 -21.01 51.34
CA SER A 94 29.93 -20.58 52.36
C SER A 94 29.39 -20.84 53.76
N LEU A 95 30.32 -21.29 54.59
CA LEU A 95 30.18 -21.91 55.89
C LEU A 95 29.97 -20.87 57.00
N GLY A 96 29.14 -21.25 57.97
CA GLY A 96 29.32 -21.01 59.41
C GLY A 96 29.42 -19.58 59.94
N LEU A 97 28.43 -19.16 60.74
CA LEU A 97 28.59 -18.53 62.06
C LEU A 97 27.20 -18.27 62.69
N PRO A 98 26.96 -18.64 63.96
CA PRO A 98 25.71 -18.34 64.65
C PRO A 98 25.88 -17.07 65.50
N ALA A 99 24.98 -16.10 65.39
CA ALA A 99 24.84 -15.04 66.36
C ALA A 99 23.37 -14.60 66.48
N SER A 100 22.82 -14.88 67.66
CA SER A 100 21.52 -14.48 68.19
C SER A 100 21.39 -12.96 68.36
N LEU A 101 20.23 -12.38 68.02
CA LEU A 101 19.30 -11.68 68.91
C LEU A 101 18.12 -11.05 68.13
N PRO A 102 16.97 -10.80 68.80
CA PRO A 102 15.67 -10.58 68.19
C PRO A 102 15.27 -9.10 68.15
N SER A 103 14.45 -8.71 67.17
CA SER A 103 13.64 -7.50 67.29
C SER A 103 12.37 -7.58 66.44
N SER A 104 11.26 -7.66 67.18
CA SER A 104 9.87 -7.32 66.87
C SER A 104 9.64 -6.26 65.78
N LEU A 105 8.71 -6.54 64.86
CA LEU A 105 7.56 -5.73 64.40
C LEU A 105 7.05 -6.24 63.02
N PRO A 106 5.82 -5.92 62.59
CA PRO A 106 4.62 -6.74 62.75
C PRO A 106 4.23 -7.51 61.48
N HIS A 107 3.40 -8.52 61.70
CA HIS A 107 2.67 -9.30 60.71
C HIS A 107 1.88 -8.38 59.75
N MET A 108 2.45 -8.06 58.59
CA MET A 108 1.66 -7.63 57.43
C MET A 108 1.18 -8.91 56.73
N PRO A 109 -0.12 -9.12 56.55
CA PRO A 109 -0.58 -10.24 55.77
C PRO A 109 -0.04 -10.06 54.36
N ALA A 110 0.73 -11.03 53.89
CA ALA A 110 1.01 -11.20 52.49
C ALA A 110 -0.34 -11.24 51.76
N ARG A 111 -0.75 -10.10 51.20
CA ARG A 111 -1.67 -10.10 50.08
C ARG A 111 -0.91 -10.80 48.97
N VAL A 112 -1.14 -12.11 48.87
CA VAL A 112 -1.21 -12.81 47.59
C VAL A 112 -2.38 -12.19 46.84
N GLY A 113 -2.17 -10.95 46.41
CA GLY A 113 -2.91 -10.34 45.34
C GLY A 113 -2.09 -10.65 44.11
N SER A 114 -2.49 -11.69 43.39
CA SER A 114 -2.28 -11.74 41.94
C SER A 114 -3.02 -10.52 41.37
N GLY A 115 -2.39 -9.36 41.48
CA GLY A 115 -2.89 -8.10 41.00
C GLY A 115 -2.62 -8.05 39.52
N ILE A 116 -3.62 -8.42 38.72
CA ILE A 116 -3.76 -8.12 37.29
C ILE A 116 -3.94 -6.60 37.13
N ASN A 117 -2.95 -5.84 37.59
CA ASN A 117 -2.85 -4.39 37.42
C ASN A 117 -1.43 -4.06 36.96
N THR A 118 -0.89 -4.87 36.04
CA THR A 118 0.05 -4.32 35.06
C THR A 118 -0.74 -3.28 34.30
N LEU A 119 -0.36 -2.01 34.41
CA LEU A 119 -0.81 -1.01 33.46
C LEU A 119 -0.61 -1.63 32.08
N ASP A 120 -1.63 -1.54 31.24
CA ASP A 120 -1.67 -2.24 29.97
C ASP A 120 -0.67 -1.57 29.02
N ASP A 121 0.63 -1.83 29.22
CA ASP A 121 1.77 -1.24 28.50
C ASP A 121 1.87 -1.77 27.07
N ARG A 122 0.82 -2.42 26.58
CA ARG A 122 0.73 -2.90 25.21
C ARG A 122 0.52 -1.73 24.26
N ARG A 123 1.20 -1.74 23.13
CA ARG A 123 1.02 -0.77 22.03
C ARG A 123 0.48 -1.48 20.80
N ILE A 124 -0.12 -0.70 19.91
CA ILE A 124 -0.44 -1.19 18.56
C ILE A 124 0.88 -1.42 17.82
N ALA A 125 0.99 -2.56 17.14
CA ALA A 125 2.13 -2.85 16.27
C ALA A 125 2.36 -1.74 15.23
N ASP A 126 3.61 -1.54 14.82
CA ASP A 126 3.93 -0.56 13.78
C ASP A 126 3.34 -0.99 12.43
N VAL A 127 3.34 -2.29 12.15
CA VAL A 127 2.70 -2.88 10.97
C VAL A 127 1.68 -3.92 11.39
N VAL A 128 0.46 -3.83 10.86
CA VAL A 128 -0.58 -4.84 11.07
C VAL A 128 -0.88 -5.52 9.75
N ILE A 129 -0.70 -6.84 9.71
CA ILE A 129 -0.98 -7.69 8.55
C ILE A 129 -2.28 -8.44 8.82
N ALA A 130 -3.36 -8.01 8.17
CA ALA A 130 -4.68 -8.63 8.28
C ALA A 130 -4.93 -9.55 7.08
N THR A 131 -5.13 -10.84 7.34
CA THR A 131 -5.47 -11.83 6.31
C THR A 131 -6.95 -12.13 6.31
N HIS A 132 -7.52 -12.42 5.13
CA HIS A 132 -8.93 -12.79 4.97
C HIS A 132 -9.93 -11.74 5.49
N LEU A 133 -9.55 -10.45 5.49
CA LEU A 133 -10.42 -9.36 5.94
C LEU A 133 -11.69 -9.22 5.08
N ASP A 134 -11.67 -9.74 3.86
CA ASP A 134 -12.82 -9.84 2.96
C ASP A 134 -13.90 -10.81 3.44
N LEU A 135 -13.53 -11.85 4.19
CA LEU A 135 -14.47 -12.81 4.79
C LEU A 135 -14.99 -12.33 6.16
N ALA A 136 -14.31 -11.35 6.76
CA ALA A 136 -14.64 -10.84 8.08
C ALA A 136 -16.01 -10.18 8.14
N GLY A 137 -16.65 -10.24 9.32
CA GLY A 137 -17.92 -9.57 9.56
C GLY A 137 -17.82 -8.03 9.39
N PRO A 138 -18.95 -7.35 9.06
CA PRO A 138 -18.95 -5.92 8.80
C PRO A 138 -18.52 -5.08 10.02
N SER A 139 -18.71 -5.59 11.24
CA SER A 139 -18.25 -4.95 12.48
C SER A 139 -16.73 -4.93 12.59
N VAL A 140 -16.04 -6.00 12.17
CA VAL A 140 -14.56 -6.06 12.17
C VAL A 140 -14.00 -5.12 11.11
N GLN A 141 -14.61 -5.08 9.92
CA GLN A 141 -14.23 -4.12 8.88
C GLN A 141 -14.44 -2.66 9.32
N ALA A 142 -15.53 -2.38 10.06
CA ALA A 142 -15.77 -1.06 10.64
C ALA A 142 -14.71 -0.70 11.70
N GLN A 143 -14.31 -1.66 12.53
CA GLN A 143 -13.24 -1.45 13.51
C GLN A 143 -11.89 -1.19 12.84
N ALA A 144 -11.55 -1.94 11.79
CA ALA A 144 -10.35 -1.71 10.98
C ALA A 144 -10.37 -0.31 10.33
N LEU A 145 -11.53 0.12 9.83
CA LEU A 145 -11.72 1.47 9.28
C LEU A 145 -11.52 2.55 10.35
N GLU A 146 -12.04 2.35 11.56
CA GLU A 146 -11.83 3.27 12.68
C GLU A 146 -10.36 3.35 13.07
N LEU A 147 -9.67 2.20 13.14
CA LEU A 147 -8.24 2.13 13.42
C LEU A 147 -7.42 2.91 12.39
N ILE A 148 -7.67 2.68 11.10
CA ILE A 148 -6.98 3.38 10.01
C ILE A 148 -7.21 4.91 10.08
N ARG A 149 -8.45 5.33 10.32
CA ARG A 149 -8.82 6.75 10.28
C ARG A 149 -8.40 7.53 11.52
N THR A 150 -8.55 6.92 12.70
CA THR A 150 -8.30 7.58 13.99
C THR A 150 -6.91 7.28 14.55
N LYS A 151 -6.22 6.26 14.02
CA LYS A 151 -4.97 5.70 14.55
C LYS A 151 -5.11 5.29 16.03
N ARG A 152 -6.32 4.88 16.44
CA ARG A 152 -6.64 4.49 17.81
C ARG A 152 -7.57 3.29 17.81
N ILE A 153 -7.44 2.46 18.83
CA ILE A 153 -8.36 1.37 19.10
C ILE A 153 -8.81 1.43 20.55
N PHE A 154 -10.06 1.08 20.79
CA PHE A 154 -10.63 0.96 22.12
C PHE A 154 -10.77 -0.53 22.43
N THR A 155 -10.00 -1.01 23.40
CA THR A 155 -10.24 -2.31 24.01
C THR A 155 -11.16 -2.15 25.21
N ARG A 156 -11.54 -3.27 25.83
CA ARG A 156 -12.33 -3.27 27.08
C ARG A 156 -11.55 -2.64 28.24
N THR A 157 -10.21 -2.67 28.17
CA THR A 157 -9.32 -2.28 29.27
C THR A 157 -8.73 -0.89 29.08
N ALA A 158 -8.44 -0.47 27.85
CA ALA A 158 -7.79 0.80 27.59
C ALA A 158 -8.02 1.31 26.15
N MET A 159 -7.58 2.54 25.91
CA MET A 159 -7.47 3.11 24.57
C MET A 159 -5.99 3.09 24.18
N HIS A 160 -5.66 2.40 23.09
CA HIS A 160 -4.31 2.33 22.56
C HIS A 160 -4.21 3.22 21.32
N THR A 161 -3.11 3.96 21.19
CA THR A 161 -2.83 4.84 20.05
C THR A 161 -1.70 4.22 19.22
N ALA A 162 -1.88 4.19 17.90
CA ALA A 162 -0.89 3.68 16.97
C ALA A 162 0.25 4.67 16.73
N SER A 163 1.40 4.16 16.29
CA SER A 163 2.55 4.99 15.94
C SER A 163 2.23 5.95 14.79
N LYS A 164 3.07 6.97 14.60
CA LYS A 164 2.95 7.89 13.46
C LYS A 164 3.13 7.14 12.13
N ASP A 165 4.08 6.21 12.12
CA ASP A 165 4.50 5.39 10.96
C ASP A 165 3.70 4.08 10.87
N PHE A 166 2.47 4.10 11.39
CA PHE A 166 1.57 2.95 11.38
C PHE A 166 1.16 2.55 9.95
N LEU A 167 1.41 1.30 9.60
CA LEU A 167 1.02 0.70 8.33
C LEU A 167 0.02 -0.43 8.56
N PHE A 168 -1.09 -0.39 7.81
CA PHE A 168 -2.09 -1.45 7.78
C PHE A 168 -2.01 -2.14 6.42
N VAL A 169 -1.72 -3.42 6.43
CA VAL A 169 -1.55 -4.26 5.25
C VAL A 169 -2.64 -5.32 5.25
N VAL A 170 -3.36 -5.45 4.14
CA VAL A 170 -4.38 -6.49 3.98
C VAL A 170 -3.92 -7.50 2.95
N VAL A 171 -3.96 -8.79 3.29
CA VAL A 171 -3.83 -9.88 2.34
C VAL A 171 -5.22 -10.42 2.05
N ALA A 172 -5.71 -10.16 0.83
CA ALA A 172 -7.03 -10.58 0.39
C ALA A 172 -7.05 -12.07 0.04
N SER A 173 -8.18 -12.75 0.32
CA SER A 173 -8.34 -14.18 0.07
C SER A 173 -8.37 -14.55 -1.42
N LYS A 174 -8.83 -13.62 -2.26
CA LYS A 174 -9.04 -13.80 -3.71
C LYS A 174 -8.65 -12.52 -4.45
N PRO A 175 -8.25 -12.62 -5.73
CA PRO A 175 -7.95 -11.45 -6.57
C PRO A 175 -9.13 -10.49 -6.70
N ASP A 176 -10.35 -11.04 -6.83
CA ASP A 176 -11.58 -10.25 -6.98
C ASP A 176 -12.25 -9.89 -5.64
N ALA A 177 -11.61 -10.20 -4.50
CA ALA A 177 -12.18 -9.92 -3.20
C ALA A 177 -12.31 -8.41 -2.99
N ARG A 178 -13.49 -7.98 -2.52
CA ARG A 178 -13.75 -6.56 -2.26
C ARG A 178 -14.11 -6.36 -0.80
N LEU A 179 -13.39 -5.43 -0.18
CA LEU A 179 -13.75 -4.88 1.12
C LEU A 179 -14.94 -3.93 0.98
N SER A 180 -15.51 -3.49 2.11
CA SER A 180 -16.50 -2.42 2.09
C SER A 180 -15.98 -1.18 1.36
N HIS A 181 -16.87 -0.46 0.66
CA HIS A 181 -16.51 0.69 -0.17
C HIS A 181 -15.66 1.74 0.58
N HIS A 182 -16.04 2.04 1.82
CA HIS A 182 -15.33 3.03 2.65
C HIS A 182 -13.95 2.54 3.10
N LEU A 183 -13.84 1.27 3.48
CA LEU A 183 -12.57 0.67 3.87
C LEU A 183 -11.61 0.59 2.69
N ASN A 184 -12.11 0.16 1.53
CA ASN A 184 -11.31 0.06 0.30
C ASN A 184 -10.74 1.42 -0.15
N ASP A 185 -11.48 2.52 0.05
CA ASP A 185 -11.00 3.86 -0.33
C ASP A 185 -9.85 4.39 0.55
N MET A 186 -9.71 3.85 1.76
CA MET A 186 -8.65 4.23 2.70
C MET A 186 -7.29 3.61 2.35
N PHE A 187 -7.28 2.52 1.59
CA PHE A 187 -6.03 1.95 1.08
C PHE A 187 -5.49 2.82 -0.05
N GLY A 188 -4.18 3.02 -0.10
CA GLY A 188 -3.47 3.81 -1.10
C GLY A 188 -3.24 3.04 -2.38
N MET A 189 -2.63 1.86 -2.26
CA MET A 189 -2.20 1.03 -3.39
C MET A 189 -2.64 -0.42 -3.23
N SER A 190 -2.76 -1.07 -4.38
CA SER A 190 -2.94 -2.51 -4.50
C SER A 190 -1.75 -3.13 -5.22
N TYR A 191 -1.28 -4.25 -4.69
CA TYR A 191 -0.30 -5.11 -5.32
C TYR A 191 -0.93 -6.46 -5.61
N PHE A 192 -0.72 -6.99 -6.82
CA PHE A 192 -1.11 -8.34 -7.19
C PHE A 192 0.17 -9.16 -7.32
N HIS A 193 0.26 -10.25 -6.58
CA HIS A 193 1.40 -11.15 -6.59
C HIS A 193 1.09 -12.32 -7.52
N GLU A 194 1.95 -12.51 -8.53
CA GLU A 194 1.86 -13.62 -9.47
C GLU A 194 2.68 -14.82 -8.96
N GLU A 195 2.32 -16.03 -9.38
CA GLU A 195 3.03 -17.25 -8.97
C GLU A 195 4.49 -17.28 -9.49
N GLU A 196 4.81 -16.45 -10.49
CA GLU A 196 6.13 -16.35 -11.12
C GLU A 196 7.11 -15.46 -10.33
N ASP A 197 6.61 -14.61 -9.43
CA ASP A 197 7.42 -13.63 -8.68
C ASP A 197 8.27 -14.27 -7.56
N GLY A 198 7.95 -15.51 -7.17
CA GLY A 198 8.67 -16.28 -6.14
C GLY A 198 8.58 -15.70 -4.73
N PHE A 199 9.11 -16.42 -3.73
CA PHE A 199 9.15 -15.96 -2.33
C PHE A 199 10.59 -15.94 -1.78
N PRO A 200 11.34 -14.84 -1.98
CA PRO A 200 12.76 -14.79 -1.63
C PRO A 200 13.08 -15.10 -0.16
N HIS A 201 12.24 -14.68 0.80
CA HIS A 201 12.47 -14.90 2.23
C HIS A 201 11.95 -16.27 2.70
N VAL A 202 10.77 -16.71 2.23
CA VAL A 202 10.22 -18.05 2.56
C VAL A 202 11.05 -19.17 1.95
N GLU A 203 11.57 -19.00 0.73
CA GLU A 203 12.41 -19.99 0.04
C GLU A 203 13.85 -20.04 0.59
N GLY A 204 14.21 -19.12 1.49
CA GLY A 204 15.52 -19.09 2.16
C GLY A 204 16.69 -18.72 1.25
N THR A 205 16.40 -18.07 0.12
CA THR A 205 17.40 -17.51 -0.81
C THR A 205 18.15 -16.32 -0.23
N VAL A 206 17.56 -15.63 0.75
CA VAL A 206 18.20 -14.55 1.51
C VAL A 206 18.83 -15.12 2.79
N GLU A 207 20.13 -14.88 3.00
CA GLU A 207 20.81 -15.38 4.19
C GLU A 207 20.22 -14.77 5.48
N LYS A 208 19.81 -15.64 6.42
CA LYS A 208 19.13 -15.37 7.72
C LYS A 208 19.87 -14.44 8.71
N TYR A 209 20.92 -13.74 8.30
CA TYR A 209 21.78 -12.91 9.15
C TYR A 209 21.92 -11.47 8.63
N ALA A 210 20.97 -10.97 7.84
CA ALA A 210 20.99 -9.58 7.41
C ALA A 210 20.47 -8.67 8.53
N THR A 211 21.34 -7.76 9.01
CA THR A 211 20.92 -6.54 9.70
C THR A 211 19.85 -5.81 8.88
N PRO A 212 18.87 -5.13 9.52
CA PRO A 212 17.81 -4.46 8.78
C PRO A 212 18.38 -3.57 7.68
N VAL A 213 17.97 -3.88 6.45
CA VAL A 213 18.45 -3.24 5.22
C VAL A 213 18.11 -1.76 5.25
N PHE A 214 17.01 -1.38 5.90
CA PHE A 214 16.60 0.01 6.11
C PHE A 214 16.35 0.30 7.59
N THR A 215 17.00 1.35 8.09
CA THR A 215 16.75 1.89 9.43
C THR A 215 15.53 2.83 9.42
N ARG A 216 14.87 2.96 10.58
CA ARG A 216 13.71 3.86 10.73
C ARG A 216 14.03 5.31 10.41
N ASP A 217 15.27 5.74 10.61
CA ASP A 217 15.68 7.12 10.33
C ASP A 217 15.91 7.33 8.83
N GLU A 218 16.49 6.35 8.12
CA GLU A 218 16.54 6.38 6.65
C GLU A 218 15.13 6.47 6.03
N ILE A 219 14.15 5.73 6.56
CA ILE A 219 12.75 5.78 6.07
C ILE A 219 12.12 7.17 6.30
N LYS A 220 12.38 7.82 7.45
CA LYS A 220 11.90 9.18 7.73
C LYS A 220 12.54 10.22 6.84
N ASP A 221 13.82 10.04 6.53
CA ASP A 221 14.53 10.91 5.60
C ASP A 221 13.93 10.78 4.19
N LEU A 222 13.62 9.55 3.75
CA LEU A 222 12.92 9.30 2.47
C LEU A 222 11.51 9.90 2.44
N HIS A 223 10.75 9.78 3.53
CA HIS A 223 9.45 10.42 3.65
C HIS A 223 9.58 11.95 3.52
N SER A 224 10.58 12.54 4.17
CA SER A 224 10.82 13.99 4.11
C SER A 224 11.22 14.43 2.69
N GLN A 225 12.04 13.64 1.98
CA GLN A 225 12.39 13.86 0.58
C GLN A 225 11.17 13.73 -0.36
N ALA A 226 10.29 12.76 -0.12
CA ALA A 226 9.05 12.61 -0.89
C ALA A 226 8.12 13.82 -0.72
N ASP A 227 8.04 14.40 0.48
CA ASP A 227 7.27 15.61 0.73
C ASP A 227 7.85 16.83 -0.01
N GLU A 228 9.18 16.98 0.00
CA GLU A 228 9.93 18.04 -0.68
C GLU A 228 9.91 17.93 -2.21
N THR A 229 9.66 16.73 -2.75
CA THR A 229 9.62 16.46 -4.19
C THR A 229 8.67 17.43 -4.92
N ARG A 230 9.20 18.08 -5.96
CA ARG A 230 8.50 19.11 -6.72
C ARG A 230 7.52 18.49 -7.73
N LEU A 231 6.27 18.92 -7.64
CA LEU A 231 5.25 18.59 -8.63
C LEU A 231 5.00 19.84 -9.50
N THR A 232 5.31 19.76 -10.79
CA THR A 232 5.13 20.89 -11.73
C THR A 232 3.65 21.10 -12.03
N ALA A 233 3.25 22.33 -12.35
CA ALA A 233 1.84 22.62 -12.64
C ALA A 233 1.28 21.78 -13.81
N GLU A 234 2.11 21.48 -14.80
CA GLU A 234 1.74 20.63 -15.94
C GLU A 234 1.48 19.18 -15.52
N VAL A 235 2.32 18.63 -14.63
CA VAL A 235 2.15 17.26 -14.11
C VAL A 235 0.97 17.19 -13.13
N ASP A 236 0.71 18.25 -12.36
CA ASP A 236 -0.48 18.31 -11.50
C ASP A 236 -1.77 18.34 -12.34
N ALA A 237 -1.76 19.10 -13.44
CA ALA A 237 -2.83 19.10 -14.42
C ALA A 237 -2.99 17.73 -15.08
N TYR A 238 -1.90 17.05 -15.43
CA TYR A 238 -1.94 15.68 -15.96
C TYR A 238 -2.58 14.70 -14.97
N LEU A 239 -2.15 14.70 -13.71
CA LEU A 239 -2.73 13.86 -12.65
C LEU A 239 -4.23 14.13 -12.49
N HIS A 240 -4.62 15.41 -12.48
CA HIS A 240 -6.01 15.81 -12.39
C HIS A 240 -6.82 15.36 -13.61
N ASN A 241 -6.28 15.54 -14.81
CA ASN A 241 -6.91 15.09 -16.05
C ASN A 241 -7.14 13.58 -15.99
N VAL A 242 -6.13 12.77 -15.67
CA VAL A 242 -6.30 11.31 -15.51
C VAL A 242 -7.45 11.01 -14.55
N ALA A 243 -7.51 11.64 -13.38
CA ALA A 243 -8.62 11.43 -12.45
C ALA A 243 -10.00 11.81 -13.01
N VAL A 244 -10.08 12.88 -13.83
CA VAL A 244 -11.32 13.32 -14.49
C VAL A 244 -11.73 12.35 -15.60
N PHE A 245 -10.81 11.95 -16.48
CA PHE A 245 -11.07 11.01 -17.56
C PHE A 245 -11.46 9.63 -17.01
N MET A 246 -10.81 9.16 -15.95
CA MET A 246 -11.21 7.94 -15.25
C MET A 246 -12.66 8.02 -14.72
N ARG A 247 -13.09 9.20 -14.21
CA ARG A 247 -14.48 9.41 -13.74
C ARG A 247 -15.49 9.55 -14.86
N GLN A 248 -15.05 9.99 -16.04
CA GLN A 248 -15.88 10.20 -17.22
C GLN A 248 -15.91 8.98 -18.16
N SER A 249 -15.01 8.02 -17.95
CA SER A 249 -14.94 6.80 -18.73
C SER A 249 -16.28 6.06 -18.72
N ARG A 250 -16.64 5.55 -19.90
CA ARG A 250 -17.88 4.83 -20.13
C ARG A 250 -17.92 3.48 -19.40
N TYR A 251 -16.75 2.86 -19.25
CA TYR A 251 -16.60 1.53 -18.65
C TYR A 251 -16.65 1.55 -17.12
N VAL A 252 -16.60 2.72 -16.50
CA VAL A 252 -16.50 2.88 -15.05
C VAL A 252 -17.84 3.37 -14.49
N LYS A 253 -18.44 2.58 -13.60
CA LYS A 253 -19.61 3.01 -12.81
C LYS A 253 -19.19 4.08 -11.80
N GLY A 254 -18.06 3.87 -11.13
CA GLY A 254 -17.51 4.76 -10.12
C GLY A 254 -16.23 4.19 -9.49
N GLY A 255 -15.84 4.73 -8.34
CA GLY A 255 -14.68 4.26 -7.57
C GLY A 255 -13.53 5.25 -7.43
N ILE A 256 -13.54 6.35 -8.19
CA ILE A 256 -12.50 7.40 -8.07
C ILE A 256 -13.02 8.51 -7.16
N THR A 257 -12.74 8.37 -5.86
CA THR A 257 -13.05 9.37 -4.83
C THR A 257 -12.06 10.55 -4.87
N ALA A 258 -12.30 11.58 -4.06
CA ALA A 258 -11.30 12.63 -3.85
C ALA A 258 -10.07 12.11 -3.09
N THR A 259 -10.26 11.11 -2.22
CA THR A 259 -9.19 10.42 -1.49
C THR A 259 -8.23 9.73 -2.44
N ALA A 260 -8.76 9.05 -3.47
CA ALA A 260 -7.95 8.39 -4.48
C ALA A 260 -7.01 9.35 -5.22
N THR A 261 -7.45 10.58 -5.51
CA THR A 261 -6.59 11.62 -6.09
C THR A 261 -5.48 12.05 -5.13
N ARG A 262 -5.74 12.05 -3.81
CA ARG A 262 -4.70 12.32 -2.80
C ARG A 262 -3.69 11.19 -2.71
N HIS A 263 -4.15 9.94 -2.70
CA HIS A 263 -3.27 8.76 -2.67
C HIS A 263 -2.43 8.68 -3.94
N LEU A 264 -3.00 8.96 -5.11
CA LEU A 264 -2.24 9.04 -6.36
C LEU A 264 -1.09 10.05 -6.29
N ARG A 265 -1.37 11.25 -5.75
CA ARG A 265 -0.32 12.27 -5.56
C ARG A 265 0.74 11.83 -4.55
N ALA A 266 0.34 11.22 -3.44
CA ALA A 266 1.26 10.74 -2.41
C ALA A 266 2.19 9.64 -2.94
N VAL A 267 1.64 8.66 -3.66
CA VAL A 267 2.42 7.57 -4.27
C VAL A 267 3.34 8.09 -5.36
N ALA A 268 2.86 8.97 -6.25
CA ALA A 268 3.68 9.54 -7.32
C ALA A 268 4.88 10.35 -6.76
N LYS A 269 4.69 11.04 -5.63
CA LYS A 269 5.77 11.72 -4.91
C LYS A 269 6.73 10.75 -4.21
N ALA A 270 6.20 9.68 -3.61
CA ALA A 270 7.01 8.65 -2.93
C ALA A 270 7.92 7.88 -3.90
N LEU A 271 7.52 7.73 -5.15
CA LEU A 271 8.34 7.07 -6.18
C LEU A 271 9.54 7.92 -6.65
N ALA A 272 9.44 9.25 -6.59
CA ALA A 272 10.50 10.13 -7.08
C ALA A 272 11.86 9.98 -6.37
N PRO A 273 11.95 9.97 -5.01
CA PRO A 273 13.22 9.78 -4.32
C PRO A 273 13.84 8.40 -4.56
N LEU A 274 13.02 7.37 -4.82
CA LEU A 274 13.50 6.03 -5.17
C LEU A 274 14.22 5.99 -6.53
N HIS A 275 13.86 6.92 -7.44
CA HIS A 275 14.51 7.09 -8.73
C HIS A 275 15.54 8.23 -8.74
N GLU A 276 15.90 8.79 -7.57
CA GLU A 276 16.80 9.94 -7.42
C GLU A 276 16.33 11.19 -8.18
N LEU A 277 15.00 11.37 -8.28
CA LEU A 277 14.40 12.52 -8.93
C LEU A 277 13.85 13.50 -7.90
N ASP A 278 14.25 14.75 -8.00
CA ASP A 278 13.72 15.85 -7.16
C ASP A 278 12.33 16.32 -7.63
N TYR A 279 11.84 15.77 -8.75
CA TYR A 279 10.56 16.11 -9.35
C TYR A 279 9.84 14.85 -9.85
N VAL A 280 8.52 14.94 -9.97
CA VAL A 280 7.70 13.83 -10.47
C VAL A 280 7.55 13.97 -12.00
N PRO A 281 8.09 13.05 -12.82
CA PRO A 281 7.80 12.99 -14.26
C PRO A 281 6.45 12.29 -14.52
N PRO A 282 5.80 12.53 -15.68
CA PRO A 282 4.53 11.91 -16.04
C PRO A 282 4.56 10.37 -16.00
N ALA A 283 5.69 9.75 -16.33
CA ALA A 283 5.85 8.29 -16.30
C ALA A 283 5.60 7.71 -14.89
N LEU A 284 6.07 8.36 -13.82
CA LEU A 284 5.80 7.91 -12.44
C LEU A 284 4.34 8.08 -12.07
N VAL A 285 3.66 9.10 -12.60
CA VAL A 285 2.20 9.25 -12.43
C VAL A 285 1.49 8.07 -13.07
N THR A 286 1.87 7.67 -14.28
CA THR A 286 1.29 6.51 -14.97
C THR A 286 1.46 5.21 -14.19
N LEU A 287 2.64 4.97 -13.61
CA LEU A 287 2.84 3.81 -12.72
C LEU A 287 1.98 3.88 -11.46
N ALA A 288 1.92 5.05 -10.84
CA ALA A 288 1.10 5.25 -9.65
C ALA A 288 -0.39 5.01 -9.97
N VAL A 289 -0.87 5.43 -11.15
CA VAL A 289 -2.23 5.17 -11.65
C VAL A 289 -2.50 3.67 -11.73
N ARG A 290 -1.57 2.89 -12.30
CA ARG A 290 -1.66 1.43 -12.42
C ARG A 290 -1.77 0.71 -11.08
N LYS A 291 -1.31 1.32 -9.98
CA LYS A 291 -1.24 0.65 -8.67
C LYS A 291 -2.24 1.22 -7.65
N VAL A 292 -2.70 2.45 -7.82
CA VAL A 292 -3.64 3.14 -6.91
C VAL A 292 -5.11 2.88 -7.28
N TYR A 293 -5.43 2.68 -8.56
CA TYR A 293 -6.81 2.56 -9.01
C TYR A 293 -7.41 1.15 -9.13
N PRO A 294 -6.67 0.05 -9.39
CA PRO A 294 -7.29 -1.26 -9.66
C PRO A 294 -8.29 -1.72 -8.59
N HIS A 295 -7.88 -1.68 -7.31
CA HIS A 295 -8.75 -2.08 -6.20
C HIS A 295 -10.01 -1.20 -6.06
N ARG A 296 -9.96 0.08 -6.48
CA ARG A 296 -11.07 1.04 -6.30
C ARG A 296 -12.08 1.03 -7.43
N LEU A 297 -11.66 0.71 -8.65
CA LEU A 297 -12.47 0.90 -9.84
C LEU A 297 -13.62 -0.10 -9.90
N ILE A 298 -14.84 0.42 -10.00
CA ILE A 298 -16.04 -0.39 -10.15
C ILE A 298 -16.47 -0.31 -11.61
N LEU A 299 -16.31 -1.41 -12.33
CA LEU A 299 -16.75 -1.52 -13.73
C LEU A 299 -18.27 -1.38 -13.83
N ALA A 300 -18.71 -0.75 -14.92
CA ALA A 300 -20.10 -0.64 -15.28
C ALA A 300 -20.62 -1.99 -15.77
N THR A 301 -21.74 -2.42 -15.23
CA THR A 301 -22.54 -3.50 -15.80
C THR A 301 -23.49 -2.94 -16.85
N ALA A 302 -24.04 -3.81 -17.70
CA ALA A 302 -24.99 -3.42 -18.74
C ALA A 302 -26.12 -2.54 -18.22
N ASP A 303 -26.59 -2.74 -16.99
CA ASP A 303 -27.71 -1.98 -16.39
C ASP A 303 -27.29 -0.66 -15.72
N THR A 304 -26.01 -0.49 -15.39
CA THR A 304 -25.51 0.66 -14.61
C THR A 304 -24.77 1.68 -15.47
N GLU A 305 -24.67 1.43 -16.76
CA GLU A 305 -24.00 2.27 -17.73
C GLU A 305 -24.79 3.56 -18.00
N ARG A 306 -24.09 4.69 -18.15
CA ARG A 306 -24.71 6.03 -18.18
C ARG A 306 -25.53 6.31 -19.43
N THR A 307 -25.14 5.76 -20.58
CA THR A 307 -25.81 5.99 -21.88
C THR A 307 -27.17 5.31 -21.98
N LEU A 308 -27.48 4.33 -21.12
CA LEU A 308 -28.83 3.79 -20.99
C LEU A 308 -29.85 4.85 -20.57
N GLN A 309 -29.46 5.81 -19.72
CA GLN A 309 -30.34 6.93 -19.33
C GLN A 309 -30.73 7.81 -20.54
N TRP A 310 -29.94 7.74 -21.61
CA TRP A 310 -30.13 8.48 -22.85
C TRP A 310 -30.73 7.62 -23.98
N GLY A 311 -31.24 6.43 -23.67
CA GLY A 311 -31.97 5.57 -24.62
C GLY A 311 -31.08 4.68 -25.51
N SER A 312 -29.84 4.40 -25.09
CA SER A 312 -28.96 3.46 -25.81
C SER A 312 -29.49 2.02 -25.77
N ASN A 313 -29.20 1.23 -26.80
CA ASN A 313 -29.63 -0.18 -26.86
C ASN A 313 -28.82 -1.04 -25.84
N PRO A 314 -29.48 -1.71 -24.87
CA PRO A 314 -28.78 -2.50 -23.84
C PRO A 314 -27.99 -3.69 -24.41
N VAL A 315 -28.42 -4.25 -25.55
CA VAL A 315 -27.70 -5.36 -26.20
C VAL A 315 -26.35 -4.88 -26.73
N ALA A 316 -26.32 -3.70 -27.35
CA ALA A 316 -25.09 -3.10 -27.86
C ALA A 316 -24.12 -2.73 -26.72
N VAL A 317 -24.66 -2.23 -25.59
CA VAL A 317 -23.87 -1.94 -24.39
C VAL A 317 -23.29 -3.22 -23.79
N LYS A 318 -24.07 -4.30 -23.71
CA LYS A 318 -23.59 -5.59 -23.20
C LYS A 318 -22.46 -6.18 -24.05
N GLU A 319 -22.56 -6.11 -25.37
CA GLU A 319 -21.48 -6.58 -26.26
C GLU A 319 -20.23 -5.70 -26.14
N MET A 320 -20.38 -4.38 -25.98
CA MET A 320 -19.25 -3.48 -25.78
C MET A 320 -18.53 -3.72 -24.44
N LEU A 321 -19.26 -4.05 -23.37
CA LEU A 321 -18.69 -4.32 -22.05
C LEU A 321 -18.10 -5.74 -21.91
N ARG A 322 -18.20 -6.57 -22.94
CA ARG A 322 -17.82 -7.98 -22.85
C ARG A 322 -16.30 -8.14 -22.85
N GLY A 323 -15.77 -8.65 -21.75
CA GLY A 323 -14.34 -8.99 -21.63
C GLY A 323 -13.42 -7.80 -21.32
N VAL A 324 -14.00 -6.65 -20.97
CA VAL A 324 -13.22 -5.47 -20.56
C VAL A 324 -12.74 -5.68 -19.10
N THR A 325 -11.43 -5.66 -18.90
CA THR A 325 -10.80 -5.73 -17.57
C THR A 325 -10.58 -4.33 -16.98
N VAL A 326 -10.18 -4.25 -15.71
CA VAL A 326 -9.91 -2.95 -15.07
C VAL A 326 -8.65 -2.32 -15.65
N GLU A 327 -7.68 -3.16 -15.98
CA GLU A 327 -6.39 -2.84 -16.58
C GLU A 327 -6.59 -2.25 -17.97
N ASP A 328 -7.46 -2.84 -18.80
CA ASP A 328 -7.79 -2.31 -20.13
C ASP A 328 -8.34 -0.89 -20.07
N VAL A 329 -9.20 -0.62 -19.08
CA VAL A 329 -9.80 0.72 -18.88
C VAL A 329 -8.76 1.73 -18.43
N LEU A 330 -7.80 1.31 -17.59
CA LEU A 330 -6.70 2.15 -17.16
C LEU A 330 -5.82 2.55 -18.35
N GLU A 331 -5.42 1.58 -19.19
CA GLU A 331 -4.59 1.84 -20.36
C GLU A 331 -5.30 2.68 -21.42
N ASP A 332 -6.60 2.47 -21.66
CA ASP A 332 -7.41 3.32 -22.55
C ASP A 332 -7.41 4.78 -22.07
N VAL A 333 -7.63 5.01 -20.77
CA VAL A 333 -7.63 6.36 -20.23
C VAL A 333 -6.23 6.99 -20.27
N ILE A 334 -5.19 6.28 -19.86
CA ILE A 334 -3.80 6.76 -19.91
C ILE A 334 -3.43 7.15 -21.34
N GLY A 335 -3.81 6.32 -22.33
CA GLY A 335 -3.55 6.57 -23.75
C GLY A 335 -4.35 7.74 -24.33
N SER A 336 -5.50 8.08 -23.73
CA SER A 336 -6.36 9.19 -24.16
C SER A 336 -5.94 10.56 -23.64
N VAL A 337 -5.21 10.62 -22.52
CA VAL A 337 -4.84 11.87 -21.86
C VAL A 337 -3.54 12.41 -22.43
N ASP A 338 -3.56 13.68 -22.85
CA ASP A 338 -2.37 14.37 -23.33
C ASP A 338 -1.28 14.42 -22.24
N THR A 339 -0.16 13.74 -22.48
CA THR A 339 1.02 13.79 -21.62
C THR A 339 1.77 15.10 -21.83
N PRO A 340 2.14 15.84 -20.77
CA PRO A 340 2.92 17.05 -20.92
C PRO A 340 4.33 16.72 -21.46
N LEU A 341 4.86 17.59 -22.31
CA LEU A 341 6.14 17.40 -23.00
C LEU A 341 7.37 17.63 -22.09
N THR A 342 7.18 17.69 -20.77
CA THR A 342 8.25 17.97 -19.81
C THR A 342 9.21 16.80 -19.75
N PHE A 343 10.38 16.97 -20.37
CA PHE A 343 11.57 16.11 -20.40
C PHE A 343 11.25 14.60 -20.42
N THR A 344 11.28 14.02 -21.61
CA THR A 344 11.34 12.57 -21.84
C THR A 344 12.65 12.00 -21.27
N THR A 345 12.74 11.87 -19.95
CA THR A 345 13.67 10.91 -19.35
C THR A 345 13.02 9.56 -19.55
N SER A 346 13.56 8.75 -20.46
CA SER A 346 13.25 7.32 -20.52
C SER A 346 13.72 6.72 -19.20
N VAL A 347 12.85 6.70 -18.20
CA VAL A 347 13.11 5.94 -16.97
C VAL A 347 12.95 4.48 -17.40
N GLN A 348 14.06 3.75 -17.43
CA GLN A 348 14.04 2.31 -17.65
C GLN A 348 13.40 1.68 -16.42
N LEU A 349 12.08 1.55 -16.47
CA LEU A 349 11.24 1.07 -15.39
C LEU A 349 11.18 -0.46 -15.43
N CYS A 350 12.31 -1.09 -15.13
CA CYS A 350 12.38 -2.55 -14.96
C CYS A 350 11.87 -3.00 -13.57
N PHE A 351 11.74 -2.07 -12.61
CA PHE A 351 11.61 -2.41 -11.20
C PHE A 351 10.20 -2.74 -10.69
N TRP A 352 9.11 -2.46 -11.43
CA TRP A 352 7.75 -2.51 -10.84
C TRP A 352 6.65 -3.20 -11.67
N THR A 353 6.98 -3.66 -12.87
CA THR A 353 6.00 -4.26 -13.80
C THR A 353 6.45 -5.56 -14.45
N GLY A 354 7.69 -6.05 -14.24
CA GLY A 354 8.24 -7.21 -14.96
C GLY A 354 8.36 -7.05 -16.50
N GLU A 355 7.66 -6.07 -17.08
CA GLU A 355 7.64 -5.76 -18.50
C GLU A 355 8.52 -4.55 -18.85
N GLU A 356 9.40 -4.71 -19.86
CA GLU A 356 10.06 -3.62 -20.58
C GLU A 356 9.02 -2.76 -21.32
N THR A 357 8.32 -1.87 -20.60
CA THR A 357 7.49 -0.85 -21.25
C THR A 357 8.35 0.37 -21.61
N VAL A 358 9.01 0.30 -22.77
CA VAL A 358 9.61 1.47 -23.40
C VAL A 358 8.49 2.41 -23.85
N TYR A 359 8.24 3.47 -23.07
CA TYR A 359 7.35 4.56 -23.47
C TYR A 359 7.96 5.37 -24.61
N ASP A 360 7.79 4.89 -25.84
CA ASP A 360 8.24 5.58 -27.06
C ASP A 360 7.20 6.65 -27.49
N THR A 361 7.22 7.79 -26.80
CA THR A 361 6.39 8.97 -27.12
C THR A 361 6.68 9.55 -28.51
N ALA A 362 7.74 9.10 -29.20
CA ALA A 362 8.09 9.57 -30.54
C ALA A 362 7.06 9.18 -31.62
N LYS A 363 6.23 8.14 -31.41
CA LYS A 363 5.20 7.74 -32.38
C LYS A 363 3.90 8.53 -32.29
N GLN A 364 3.49 8.99 -31.11
CA GLN A 364 2.24 9.76 -30.95
C GLN A 364 2.35 11.18 -31.54
N GLY A 365 3.52 11.83 -31.41
CA GLY A 365 3.77 13.13 -32.04
C GLY A 365 3.79 13.10 -33.58
N GLN A 366 4.14 11.96 -34.19
CA GLN A 366 4.14 11.81 -35.65
C GLN A 366 2.77 11.41 -36.21
N GLN A 367 2.01 10.53 -35.52
CA GLN A 367 0.66 10.16 -35.94
C GLN A 367 -0.32 11.33 -35.87
N TYR A 368 -0.26 12.19 -34.83
CA TYR A 368 -1.13 13.35 -34.71
C TYR A 368 -0.80 14.47 -35.73
N ARG A 369 0.47 14.57 -36.17
CA ARG A 369 0.86 15.48 -37.25
C ARG A 369 0.36 14.97 -38.61
N GLN A 370 0.45 13.65 -38.86
CA GLN A 370 0.04 13.06 -40.13
C GLN A 370 -1.48 13.07 -40.32
N THR A 371 -2.28 12.80 -39.28
CA THR A 371 -3.74 12.83 -39.34
C THR A 371 -4.29 14.26 -39.52
N ASN A 372 -3.68 15.26 -38.88
CA ASN A 372 -4.07 16.66 -39.08
C ASN A 372 -3.66 17.21 -40.46
N THR A 373 -2.51 16.81 -41.02
CA THR A 373 -2.16 17.18 -42.41
C THR A 373 -3.06 16.50 -43.45
N ALA A 374 -3.47 15.25 -43.22
CA ALA A 374 -4.38 14.53 -44.10
C ALA A 374 -5.80 15.14 -44.07
N THR A 375 -6.27 15.56 -42.90
CA THR A 375 -7.61 16.18 -42.73
C THR A 375 -7.63 17.63 -43.23
N ALA A 376 -6.51 18.36 -43.13
CA ALA A 376 -6.36 19.71 -43.68
C ALA A 376 -6.25 19.72 -45.23
N ASN A 377 -5.60 18.71 -45.83
CA ASN A 377 -5.55 18.59 -47.29
C ASN A 377 -6.89 18.15 -47.89
N ARG A 378 -7.66 17.28 -47.22
CA ARG A 378 -9.00 16.88 -47.68
C ARG A 378 -9.99 18.06 -47.73
N ARG A 379 -9.93 18.97 -46.75
CA ARG A 379 -10.75 20.20 -46.77
C ARG A 379 -10.31 21.20 -47.84
N ARG A 380 -9.04 21.19 -48.26
CA ARG A 380 -8.54 22.04 -49.35
C ARG A 380 -8.95 21.53 -50.74
N GLU A 381 -9.06 20.21 -50.92
CA GLU A 381 -9.55 19.60 -52.16
C GLU A 381 -11.08 19.75 -52.32
N GLU A 382 -11.85 19.68 -51.22
CA GLU A 382 -13.31 19.93 -51.26
C GLU A 382 -13.66 21.41 -51.53
N LEU A 383 -12.80 22.36 -51.16
CA LEU A 383 -12.99 23.79 -51.47
C LEU A 383 -12.66 24.15 -52.93
N PHE A 384 -11.81 23.37 -53.61
CA PHE A 384 -11.48 23.62 -55.03
C PHE A 384 -12.49 23.01 -56.02
N LEU A 385 -13.40 22.15 -55.57
CA LEU A 385 -14.45 21.53 -56.39
C LEU A 385 -15.79 22.29 -56.40
N VAL A 386 -15.88 23.40 -55.66
CA VAL A 386 -17.10 24.24 -55.57
C VAL A 386 -17.01 25.52 -56.40
N GLU A 387 -15.85 25.83 -57.01
CA GLU A 387 -15.62 27.02 -57.85
C GLU A 387 -15.21 26.72 -59.32
N ALA A 388 -15.56 25.54 -59.86
CA ALA A 388 -15.37 25.20 -61.28
C ALA A 388 -16.68 24.94 -62.03
#